data_AF-X1J3M1-F1
#
_entry.id   AF-X1J3M1-F1
#
_cell.length_a   1.000
_cell.length_b   1.000
_cell.length_c   1.000
_cell.angle_alpha   90.00
_cell.angle_beta   90.00
_cell.angle_gamma   90.00
#
_symmetry.space_group_name_H-M   'P 1'
#
loop_
_entity.id
_entity.type
_entity.pdbx_description
1 polymer ?
#
loop_
_entity_poly.entity_id
_entity_poly.type
_entity_poly.pdbx_seq_one_letter_code
_entity_poly.pdbx_strand_id
1 'polypeptide(L)'
;TGSKEKYMSIENGVFAKDDRGIIDSIDWKKGITPVFEYNGKPTIVIISRVIKPQPKPLEETRGIITSDYQDFLDKQWIRELREKYKVNVNKGLLTKIKQN
;
A
#
# COMPACT_ATOMS: atom_id res chain seq x y z
N THR A 1 -21.47 21.34 -16.32
CA THR A 1 -20.18 22.08 -16.18
C THR A 1 -19.07 21.08 -16.48
N GLY A 2 -18.26 21.37 -17.52
CA GLY A 2 -17.54 20.38 -18.32
C GLY A 2 -16.56 19.46 -17.57
N SER A 3 -16.72 18.16 -17.80
CA SER A 3 -15.73 17.13 -17.51
C SER A 3 -14.45 17.43 -18.30
N LYS A 4 -13.38 17.83 -17.59
CA LYS A 4 -12.03 17.98 -18.16
C LYS A 4 -11.61 16.65 -18.77
N GLU A 5 -11.72 16.53 -20.09
CA GLU A 5 -11.19 15.39 -20.82
C GLU A 5 -9.66 15.37 -20.63
N LYS A 6 -9.16 14.29 -20.04
CA LYS A 6 -7.73 14.10 -19.81
C LYS A 6 -7.11 13.57 -21.10
N TYR A 7 -6.70 14.47 -21.99
CA TYR A 7 -6.12 14.13 -23.30
C TYR A 7 -4.72 13.48 -23.20
N MET A 8 -4.02 13.67 -22.08
CA MET A 8 -2.68 13.10 -21.85
C MET A 8 -2.44 12.88 -20.35
N SER A 9 -1.78 11.78 -19.99
CA SER A 9 -1.38 11.47 -18.62
C SER A 9 0.10 11.13 -18.61
N ILE A 10 0.90 11.94 -17.95
CA ILE A 10 2.34 11.70 -17.76
C ILE A 10 2.54 11.37 -16.28
N GLU A 11 3.33 10.34 -16.01
CA GLU A 11 3.69 9.97 -14.66
C GLU A 11 5.16 9.59 -14.61
N ASN A 12 5.85 10.08 -13.59
CA ASN A 12 7.27 9.87 -13.37
C ASN A 12 7.48 9.30 -11.97
N GLY A 13 8.31 8.27 -11.86
CA GLY A 13 8.57 7.62 -10.59
C GLY A 13 9.59 6.50 -10.72
N VAL A 14 9.94 5.92 -9.58
CA VAL A 14 10.64 4.64 -9.51
C VAL A 14 9.56 3.57 -9.39
N PHE A 15 9.59 2.60 -10.29
CA PHE A 15 8.63 1.50 -10.30
C PHE A 15 9.38 0.18 -10.09
N ALA A 16 8.88 -0.65 -9.19
CA ALA A 16 9.27 -2.04 -9.07
C ALA A 16 8.59 -2.88 -10.15
N LYS A 17 9.18 -4.06 -10.41
CA LYS A 17 8.49 -5.12 -11.12
C LYS A 17 7.22 -5.48 -10.33
N ASP A 18 6.09 -5.62 -11.01
CA ASP A 18 4.75 -5.80 -10.43
C ASP A 18 4.03 -4.54 -9.88
N ASP A 19 4.64 -3.35 -9.89
CA ASP A 19 3.90 -2.12 -9.48
C ASP A 19 2.73 -1.82 -10.43
N ARG A 20 2.86 -2.20 -11.72
CA ARG A 20 1.84 -1.98 -12.76
C ARG A 20 1.97 -2.98 -13.89
N GLY A 21 0.83 -3.41 -14.45
CA GLY A 21 0.81 -4.30 -15.62
C GLY A 21 1.51 -3.74 -16.88
N ILE A 22 1.64 -2.41 -17.00
CA ILE A 22 2.41 -1.80 -18.10
C ILE A 22 3.92 -2.00 -17.93
N ILE A 23 4.41 -2.05 -16.70
CA ILE A 23 5.83 -2.20 -16.36
C ILE A 23 6.30 -3.65 -16.60
N ASP A 24 5.38 -4.61 -16.55
CA ASP A 24 5.66 -6.01 -16.87
C ASP A 24 5.70 -6.28 -18.38
N SER A 25 5.05 -5.41 -19.17
CA SER A 25 4.92 -5.55 -20.63
C SER A 25 6.08 -4.94 -21.42
N ILE A 26 7.05 -4.30 -20.74
CA ILE A 26 8.17 -3.59 -21.37
C ILE A 26 9.51 -4.28 -21.10
N ASP A 27 10.43 -4.15 -22.04
CA ASP A 27 11.82 -4.59 -21.85
C ASP A 27 12.55 -3.58 -20.95
N TRP A 28 13.13 -4.07 -19.85
CA TRP A 28 13.83 -3.25 -18.85
C TRP A 28 15.21 -2.84 -19.35
N LYS A 29 15.25 -2.06 -20.42
CA LYS A 29 16.45 -1.49 -21.02
C LYS A 29 16.34 0.02 -21.06
N LYS A 30 17.44 0.70 -20.74
CA LYS A 30 17.51 2.16 -20.83
C LYS A 30 17.18 2.60 -22.25
N GLY A 31 16.21 3.51 -22.40
CA GLY A 31 15.74 3.95 -23.70
C GLY A 31 14.26 4.31 -23.71
N ILE A 32 13.74 4.55 -24.91
CA ILE A 32 12.34 4.84 -25.16
C ILE A 32 11.73 3.61 -25.81
N THR A 33 10.62 3.11 -25.29
CA THR A 33 9.89 2.01 -25.93
C THR A 33 9.20 2.51 -27.20
N PRO A 34 8.96 1.66 -28.20
CA PRO A 34 8.02 1.97 -29.27
C PRO A 34 6.65 2.38 -28.69
N VAL A 35 5.86 3.14 -29.44
CA VAL A 35 4.46 3.41 -29.06
C VAL A 35 3.71 2.08 -29.08
N PHE A 36 3.08 1.73 -27.97
CA PHE A 36 2.22 0.55 -27.87
C PHE A 36 0.87 0.92 -27.25
N GLU A 37 -0.14 0.11 -27.52
CA GLU A 37 -1.47 0.32 -26.95
C GLU A 37 -1.55 -0.31 -25.56
N TYR A 38 -1.94 0.47 -24.57
CA TYR A 38 -2.22 0.01 -23.22
C TYR A 38 -3.57 0.56 -22.78
N ASN A 39 -4.51 -0.33 -22.42
CA ASN A 39 -5.89 0.03 -22.05
C ASN A 39 -6.59 0.94 -23.07
N GLY A 40 -6.46 0.65 -24.37
CA GLY A 40 -7.11 1.44 -25.43
C GLY A 40 -6.44 2.80 -25.73
N LYS A 41 -5.24 3.05 -25.19
CA LYS A 41 -4.54 4.34 -25.34
C LYS A 41 -3.11 4.14 -25.85
N PRO A 42 -2.66 4.94 -26.84
CA PRO A 42 -1.27 4.94 -27.27
C PRO A 42 -0.39 5.43 -26.12
N THR A 43 0.56 4.59 -25.73
CA THR A 43 1.43 4.81 -24.57
C THR A 43 2.89 4.64 -24.96
N ILE A 44 3.75 5.45 -24.34
CA ILE A 44 5.21 5.40 -24.48
C ILE A 44 5.79 5.34 -23.07
N VAL A 45 6.80 4.49 -22.86
CA VAL A 45 7.56 4.45 -21.62
C VAL A 45 9.00 4.87 -21.88
N ILE A 46 9.50 5.77 -21.04
CA ILE A 46 10.89 6.25 -21.08
C ILE A 46 11.62 5.72 -19.86
N ILE A 47 12.57 4.81 -20.07
CA ILE A 47 13.40 4.24 -19.02
C ILE A 47 14.71 5.02 -18.95
N SER A 48 14.82 5.89 -17.94
CA SER A 48 16.01 6.71 -17.71
C SER A 48 17.19 5.90 -17.12
N ARG A 49 16.87 4.95 -16.21
CA ARG A 49 17.82 4.08 -15.52
C ARG A 49 17.12 2.82 -15.04
N VAL A 50 17.79 1.69 -15.14
CA VAL A 50 17.37 0.43 -14.51
C VAL A 50 18.16 0.26 -13.21
N ILE A 51 17.46 0.12 -12.10
CA ILE A 51 18.06 -0.07 -10.77
C ILE A 51 18.26 -1.58 -10.57
N LYS A 52 19.47 -1.99 -10.17
CA LYS A 52 19.75 -3.40 -9.88
C LYS A 52 18.99 -3.83 -8.60
N PRO A 53 18.64 -5.12 -8.45
CA PRO A 53 18.12 -5.64 -7.20
C PRO A 53 19.04 -5.25 -6.04
N GLN A 54 18.54 -4.45 -5.13
CA GLN A 54 19.25 -3.99 -3.94
C GLN A 54 18.28 -4.04 -2.77
N PRO A 55 18.77 -4.25 -1.53
CA PRO A 55 17.92 -4.12 -0.35
C PRO A 55 17.25 -2.76 -0.37
N LYS A 56 15.93 -2.76 -0.12
CA LYS A 56 15.12 -1.55 -0.16
C LYS A 56 15.72 -0.51 0.80
N PRO A 57 15.90 0.76 0.41
CA PRO A 57 16.50 1.77 1.28
C PRO A 57 15.78 1.82 2.63
N LEU A 58 16.54 1.99 3.71
CA LEU A 58 16.00 2.08 5.07
C LEU A 58 14.92 3.16 5.17
N GLU A 59 15.08 4.27 4.47
CA GLU A 59 14.08 5.35 4.40
C GLU A 59 12.72 4.89 3.84
N GLU A 60 12.72 3.98 2.85
CA GLU A 60 11.47 3.45 2.27
C GLU A 60 10.82 2.36 3.12
N THR A 61 11.60 1.68 3.98
CA THR A 61 11.12 0.59 4.84
C THR A 61 10.81 1.05 6.26
N ARG A 62 11.37 2.17 6.72
CA ARG A 62 11.19 2.70 8.08
C ARG A 62 9.72 2.93 8.42
N GLY A 63 8.93 3.44 7.49
CA GLY A 63 7.49 3.69 7.72
C GLY A 63 6.70 2.43 8.04
N ILE A 64 6.91 1.37 7.24
CA ILE A 64 6.24 0.07 7.42
C ILE A 64 6.69 -0.58 8.73
N ILE A 65 8.00 -0.62 8.98
CA ILE A 65 8.55 -1.23 10.20
C ILE A 65 8.06 -0.50 11.46
N THR A 66 7.96 0.84 11.40
CA THR A 66 7.45 1.64 12.52
C THR A 66 5.98 1.35 12.77
N SER A 67 5.17 1.23 11.71
CA SER A 67 3.76 0.89 11.80
C SER A 67 3.55 -0.49 12.42
N ASP A 68 4.26 -1.51 11.93
CA ASP A 68 4.17 -2.88 12.44
C ASP A 68 4.60 -2.96 13.91
N TYR A 69 5.62 -2.19 14.29
CA TYR A 69 6.08 -2.12 15.67
C TYR A 69 5.08 -1.41 16.57
N GLN A 70 4.42 -0.35 16.10
CA GLN A 70 3.35 0.31 16.84
C GLN A 70 2.15 -0.63 17.07
N ASP A 71 1.76 -1.38 16.05
CA ASP A 71 0.69 -2.39 16.15
C ASP A 71 1.03 -3.49 17.17
N PHE A 72 2.30 -3.90 17.23
CA PHE A 72 2.78 -4.83 18.23
C PHE A 72 2.66 -4.27 19.64
N LEU A 73 3.12 -3.03 19.86
CA LEU A 73 3.04 -2.36 21.15
C LEU A 73 1.59 -2.17 21.61
N ASP A 74 0.68 -1.79 20.71
CA ASP A 74 -0.73 -1.61 21.01
C ASP A 74 -1.41 -2.92 21.43
N LYS A 75 -1.12 -4.02 20.73
CA LYS A 75 -1.61 -5.36 21.10
C LYS A 75 -1.10 -5.77 22.47
N GLN A 76 0.18 -5.52 22.75
CA GLN A 76 0.76 -5.85 24.04
C GLN A 76 0.10 -5.01 25.15
N TRP A 77 -0.09 -3.71 24.92
CA TRP A 77 -0.73 -2.82 25.88
C TRP A 77 -2.18 -3.23 26.17
N ILE A 78 -2.98 -3.55 25.16
CA ILE A 78 -4.35 -4.04 25.36
C ILE A 78 -4.36 -5.33 26.17
N ARG A 79 -3.41 -6.25 25.91
CA ARG A 79 -3.28 -7.49 26.69
C ARG A 79 -2.99 -7.20 28.16
N GLU A 80 -2.00 -6.35 28.43
CA GLU A 80 -1.62 -5.95 29.79
C GLU A 80 -2.78 -5.29 30.54
N LEU A 81 -3.56 -4.43 29.86
CA LEU A 81 -4.75 -3.81 30.45
C LEU A 81 -5.84 -4.84 30.79
N ARG A 82 -6.10 -5.81 29.89
CA ARG A 82 -7.07 -6.88 30.14
C ARG A 82 -6.63 -7.80 31.29
N GLU A 83 -5.34 -8.04 31.43
CA GLU A 83 -4.78 -8.84 32.53
C GLU A 83 -4.85 -8.09 33.86
N LYS A 84 -4.49 -6.79 33.86
CA LYS A 84 -4.49 -5.95 35.05
C LYS A 84 -5.89 -5.66 35.59
N TYR A 85 -6.87 -5.51 34.70
CA TYR A 85 -8.26 -5.23 35.07
C TYR A 85 -9.14 -6.44 34.73
N LYS A 86 -9.23 -7.40 35.66
CA LYS A 86 -10.19 -8.52 35.56
C LYS A 86 -11.63 -7.99 35.54
N VAL A 87 -12.23 -7.95 34.35
CA VAL A 87 -13.64 -7.62 34.18
C VAL A 87 -14.48 -8.81 34.64
N ASN A 88 -15.11 -8.68 35.81
CA ASN A 88 -16.06 -9.69 36.30
C ASN A 88 -17.46 -9.36 35.73
N VAL A 89 -17.81 -9.98 34.60
CA VAL A 89 -19.12 -9.78 33.97
C VAL A 89 -20.18 -10.52 34.78
N ASN A 90 -21.02 -9.78 35.50
CA ASN A 90 -22.16 -10.34 36.22
C ASN A 90 -23.27 -10.69 35.21
N LYS A 91 -23.22 -11.92 34.69
CA LYS A 91 -24.10 -12.44 33.63
C LYS A 91 -25.60 -12.34 33.97
N GLY A 92 -25.99 -12.27 35.25
CA GLY A 92 -27.39 -12.18 35.66
C GLY A 92 -28.06 -10.84 35.35
N LEU A 93 -27.32 -9.73 35.33
CA LEU A 93 -27.84 -8.41 34.97
C LEU A 93 -27.90 -8.19 33.46
N LEU A 94 -26.97 -8.79 32.71
CA LEU A 94 -26.88 -8.64 31.26
C LEU A 94 -28.13 -9.17 30.52
N THR A 95 -28.72 -10.27 31.02
CA THR A 95 -29.94 -10.85 30.46
C THR A 95 -31.17 -9.97 30.64
N LYS A 96 -31.21 -9.16 31.72
CA LYS A 96 -32.34 -8.27 32.04
C LYS A 96 -32.39 -7.02 31.16
N ILE A 97 -31.25 -6.56 30.64
CA ILE A 97 -31.15 -5.36 29.80
C ILE A 97 -31.38 -5.70 28.33
N LYS A 98 -31.08 -6.93 27.89
CA LYS A 98 -31.28 -7.39 26.50
C LYS A 98 -32.74 -7.68 26.12
N GLN A 99 -33.67 -7.64 27.08
CA GLN A 99 -35.09 -7.96 26.90
C GLN A 99 -36.00 -6.72 26.85
N ASN A 100 -35.45 -5.50 26.81
CA ASN A 100 -36.21 -4.26 26.53
C ASN A 100 -35.83 -3.68 25.18
#